data_AF-G0RND8-F1
#
_entry.id   AF-G0RND8-F1
#
_cell.length_a   1.000
_cell.length_b   1.000
_cell.length_c   1.000
_cell.angle_alpha   90.00
_cell.angle_beta   90.00
_cell.angle_gamma   90.00
#
_symmetry.space_group_name_H-M   'P 1'
#
loop_
_entity.id
_entity.type
_entity.pdbx_description
1 polymer ?
#
loop_
_entity_poly.entity_id
_entity_poly.type
_entity_poly.pdbx_seq_one_letter_code
_entity_poly.pdbx_strand_id
1 'polypeptide(L)'
;MIVLPTDKPSALACDAGGKVFALPIENIVDGNPASAEPHDVRQVWVANRVAGTEHFRFKGHHGRYLACDKIGQLSATSEAVSPLESFNVIATADTPGTFQIQTLRDTFLTIKPSTSTKPNAPPAEVRGDADAITFNTTLRIRMQARFKPRIRTSKEEREKSKISRRELEEAAGRRLDEDEVRMLKRAKREGDFHERLLEIKVKSKHDKFG
;
A
#
# COMPACT_ATOMS: atom_id res chain seq x y z
N MET A 1 -2.94 -4.39 -7.25
CA MET A 1 -1.87 -4.78 -8.19
C MET A 1 -0.67 -5.24 -7.38
N ILE A 2 -0.06 -6.35 -7.78
CA ILE A 2 1.15 -6.90 -7.14
C ILE A 2 2.30 -6.66 -8.13
N VAL A 3 3.23 -5.78 -7.76
CA VAL A 3 4.37 -5.38 -8.58
C VAL A 3 5.55 -6.30 -8.26
N LEU A 4 6.15 -6.84 -9.32
CA LEU A 4 7.23 -7.81 -9.29
C LEU A 4 8.60 -7.10 -9.41
N PRO A 5 9.66 -7.62 -8.76
CA PRO A 5 11.00 -7.03 -8.74
C PRO A 5 11.81 -7.36 -10.02
N THR A 6 11.23 -7.11 -11.19
CA THR A 6 11.85 -7.33 -12.51
C THR A 6 12.65 -6.11 -12.98
N ASP A 7 13.63 -6.31 -13.87
CA ASP A 7 14.46 -5.23 -14.43
C ASP A 7 13.61 -4.11 -15.06
N LYS A 8 12.65 -4.49 -15.91
CA LYS A 8 11.56 -3.61 -16.32
C LYS A 8 10.34 -3.92 -15.47
N PRO A 9 9.87 -2.99 -14.61
CA PRO A 9 8.79 -3.24 -13.68
C PRO A 9 7.59 -3.91 -14.33
N SER A 10 7.20 -5.03 -13.77
CA SER A 10 6.06 -5.84 -14.22
C SER A 10 5.12 -6.14 -13.05
N ALA A 11 3.89 -6.50 -13.36
CA ALA A 11 2.89 -6.90 -12.39
C ALA A 11 2.56 -8.39 -12.54
N LEU A 12 2.19 -9.02 -11.42
CA LEU A 12 1.54 -10.31 -11.43
C LEU A 12 0.19 -10.18 -12.16
N ALA A 13 0.03 -10.91 -13.24
CA ALA A 13 -1.18 -10.88 -14.05
C ALA A 13 -1.71 -12.28 -14.32
N CYS A 14 -2.98 -12.37 -14.71
CA CYS A 14 -3.57 -13.60 -15.23
C CYS A 14 -4.45 -13.35 -16.45
N ASP A 15 -4.51 -14.32 -17.37
CA ASP A 15 -5.48 -14.30 -18.47
C ASP A 15 -6.80 -14.97 -18.07
N ALA A 16 -7.77 -14.95 -18.98
CA ALA A 16 -9.09 -15.57 -18.77
C ALA A 16 -9.02 -17.11 -18.64
N GLY A 17 -7.96 -17.73 -19.18
CA GLY A 17 -7.69 -19.16 -19.03
C GLY A 17 -7.08 -19.52 -17.66
N GLY A 18 -6.74 -18.52 -16.84
CA GLY A 18 -6.12 -18.71 -15.54
C GLY A 18 -4.61 -18.93 -15.59
N LYS A 19 -3.95 -18.67 -16.73
CA LYS A 19 -2.49 -18.67 -16.79
C LYS A 19 -1.98 -17.43 -16.05
N VAL A 20 -1.06 -17.63 -15.11
CA VAL A 20 -0.40 -16.55 -14.36
C VAL A 20 0.94 -16.22 -15.00
N PHE A 21 1.25 -14.94 -15.15
CA PHE A 21 2.47 -14.46 -15.78
C PHE A 21 2.85 -13.05 -15.31
N ALA A 22 4.09 -12.64 -15.58
CA ALA A 22 4.53 -11.27 -15.40
C ALA A 22 4.10 -10.43 -16.62
N LEU A 23 3.41 -9.30 -16.40
CA LEU A 23 3.02 -8.37 -17.46
C LEU A 23 3.72 -7.02 -17.22
N PRO A 24 4.55 -6.50 -18.15
CA PRO A 24 5.20 -5.19 -18.00
C PRO A 24 4.21 -4.08 -17.65
N ILE A 25 4.61 -3.10 -16.85
CA ILE A 25 3.79 -1.96 -16.44
C ILE A 25 4.10 -0.76 -17.35
N GLU A 26 3.08 -0.18 -17.97
CA GLU A 26 3.22 1.02 -18.80
C GLU A 26 2.98 2.31 -18.00
N ASN A 27 1.95 2.33 -17.14
CA ASN A 27 1.62 3.47 -16.30
C ASN A 27 2.53 3.53 -15.06
N ILE A 28 3.75 4.04 -15.26
CA ILE A 28 4.77 4.18 -14.23
C ILE A 28 5.60 5.45 -14.48
N VAL A 29 5.82 6.25 -13.42
CA VAL A 29 6.61 7.48 -13.48
C VAL A 29 8.08 7.14 -13.25
N ASP A 30 8.94 7.49 -14.19
CA ASP A 30 10.40 7.30 -14.14
C ASP A 30 10.84 5.87 -13.77
N GLY A 31 10.04 4.86 -14.14
CA GLY A 31 10.30 3.47 -13.77
C GLY A 31 10.17 3.17 -12.26
N ASN A 32 9.69 4.12 -11.44
CA ASN A 32 9.56 3.95 -10.00
C ASN A 32 8.37 3.04 -9.65
N PRO A 33 8.59 1.82 -9.09
CA PRO A 33 7.52 0.88 -8.74
C PRO A 33 6.49 1.43 -7.74
N ALA A 34 6.86 2.44 -6.95
CA ALA A 34 5.96 3.09 -6.01
C ALA A 34 4.91 3.99 -6.68
N SER A 35 5.13 4.39 -7.92
CA SER A 35 4.19 5.17 -8.73
C SER A 35 3.30 4.31 -9.62
N ALA A 36 3.58 3.01 -9.72
CA ALA A 36 2.93 2.10 -10.66
C ALA A 36 1.40 2.03 -10.46
N GLU A 37 0.68 2.16 -11.57
CA GLU A 37 -0.76 1.98 -11.67
C GLU A 37 -1.12 0.89 -12.69
N PRO A 38 -2.18 0.10 -12.45
CA PRO A 38 -2.61 -0.90 -13.43
C PRO A 38 -3.14 -0.21 -14.69
N HIS A 39 -2.64 -0.61 -15.85
CA HIS A 39 -3.13 -0.17 -17.17
C HIS A 39 -3.92 -1.26 -17.89
N ASP A 40 -3.83 -2.51 -17.40
CA ASP A 40 -4.55 -3.67 -17.90
C ASP A 40 -5.30 -4.36 -16.76
N VAL A 41 -6.56 -4.75 -17.01
CA VAL A 41 -7.42 -5.44 -16.03
C VAL A 41 -6.81 -6.74 -15.52
N ARG A 42 -5.96 -7.40 -16.32
CA ARG A 42 -5.25 -8.64 -15.96
C ARG A 42 -4.28 -8.45 -14.80
N GLN A 43 -3.84 -7.21 -14.51
CA GLN A 43 -2.94 -6.86 -13.40
C GLN A 43 -3.69 -6.65 -12.07
N VAL A 44 -5.02 -6.69 -12.10
CA VAL A 44 -5.88 -6.37 -10.97
C VAL A 44 -6.29 -7.64 -10.23
N TRP A 45 -6.07 -7.60 -8.92
CA TRP A 45 -6.44 -8.65 -7.99
C TRP A 45 -7.27 -8.04 -6.86
N VAL A 46 -8.38 -8.70 -6.51
CA VAL A 46 -9.17 -8.40 -5.31
C VAL A 46 -8.64 -9.25 -4.18
N ALA A 47 -8.04 -8.61 -3.18
CA ALA A 47 -7.46 -9.27 -2.01
C ALA A 47 -8.45 -9.23 -0.84
N ASN A 48 -8.86 -10.41 -0.35
CA ASN A 48 -9.75 -10.54 0.80
C ASN A 48 -9.19 -11.54 1.81
N ARG A 49 -9.47 -11.34 3.09
CA ARG A 49 -9.17 -12.33 4.12
C ARG A 49 -10.07 -13.57 4.01
N VAL A 50 -9.51 -14.76 4.13
CA VAL A 50 -10.22 -16.05 4.21
C VAL A 50 -10.93 -16.16 5.55
N ALA A 51 -12.25 -16.41 5.51
CA ALA A 51 -13.09 -16.43 6.70
C ALA A 51 -12.58 -17.45 7.73
N GLY A 52 -12.55 -17.04 9.01
CA GLY A 52 -12.04 -17.87 10.10
C GLY A 52 -10.51 -18.00 10.17
N THR A 53 -9.76 -17.30 9.32
CA THR A 53 -8.28 -17.35 9.32
C THR A 53 -7.67 -15.95 9.16
N GLU A 54 -6.34 -15.88 9.26
CA GLU A 54 -5.54 -14.68 8.98
C GLU A 54 -5.07 -14.63 7.51
N HIS A 55 -5.32 -15.67 6.72
CA HIS A 55 -4.82 -15.80 5.36
C HIS A 55 -5.58 -14.89 4.39
N PHE A 56 -4.91 -14.53 3.30
CA PHE A 56 -5.47 -13.77 2.19
C PHE A 56 -5.68 -14.65 0.97
N ARG A 57 -6.74 -14.36 0.22
CA ARG A 57 -6.99 -14.88 -1.12
C ARG A 57 -6.99 -13.74 -2.13
N PHE A 58 -6.51 -14.01 -3.34
CA PHE A 58 -6.46 -13.05 -4.43
C PHE A 58 -7.37 -13.51 -5.57
N LYS A 59 -8.44 -12.76 -5.85
CA LYS A 59 -9.37 -13.03 -6.96
C LYS A 59 -8.99 -12.21 -8.18
N GLY A 60 -8.74 -12.85 -9.31
CA GLY A 60 -8.48 -12.20 -10.59
C GLY A 60 -9.73 -11.55 -11.19
N HIS A 61 -9.53 -10.74 -12.23
CA HIS A 61 -10.61 -10.03 -12.95
C HIS A 61 -11.70 -10.97 -13.51
N HIS A 62 -11.34 -12.20 -13.88
CA HIS A 62 -12.23 -13.23 -14.42
C HIS A 62 -12.92 -14.07 -13.34
N GLY A 63 -12.78 -13.68 -12.07
CA GLY A 63 -13.54 -14.25 -10.97
C GLY A 63 -12.95 -15.51 -10.32
N ARG A 64 -11.74 -15.92 -10.72
CA ARG A 64 -11.06 -17.11 -10.17
C ARG A 64 -9.91 -16.70 -9.24
N TYR A 65 -9.51 -17.59 -8.35
CA TYR A 65 -8.51 -17.32 -7.33
C TYR A 65 -7.10 -17.72 -7.76
N LEU A 66 -6.11 -16.88 -7.44
CA LEU A 66 -4.70 -17.24 -7.50
C LEU A 66 -4.46 -18.45 -6.61
N ALA A 67 -3.84 -19.48 -7.16
CA ALA A 67 -3.47 -20.71 -6.50
C ALA A 67 -1.99 -20.97 -6.72
N CYS A 68 -1.35 -21.61 -5.74
CA CYS A 68 -0.01 -22.17 -5.87
C CYS A 68 -0.07 -23.67 -5.60
N ASP A 69 0.41 -24.49 -6.52
CA ASP A 69 0.44 -25.94 -6.35
C ASP A 69 1.69 -26.42 -5.59
N LYS A 70 1.77 -27.74 -5.38
CA LYS A 70 2.87 -28.38 -4.63
C LYS A 70 4.26 -28.23 -5.27
N ILE A 71 4.34 -27.94 -6.57
CA ILE A 71 5.61 -27.74 -7.28
C ILE A 71 5.93 -26.25 -7.48
N GLY A 72 5.12 -25.34 -6.93
CA GLY A 72 5.30 -23.90 -7.06
C GLY A 72 4.74 -23.29 -8.34
N GLN A 73 3.91 -24.03 -9.09
CA GLN A 73 3.24 -23.47 -10.26
C GLN A 73 2.05 -22.61 -9.83
N LEU A 74 2.01 -21.40 -10.36
CA LEU A 74 0.91 -20.46 -10.13
C LEU A 74 -0.15 -20.58 -11.22
N SER A 75 -1.41 -20.55 -10.82
CA SER A 75 -2.56 -20.53 -11.72
C SER A 75 -3.72 -19.77 -11.11
N ALA A 76 -4.72 -19.43 -11.92
CA ALA A 76 -5.94 -18.77 -11.48
C ALA A 76 -7.17 -19.43 -12.09
N THR A 77 -7.37 -20.71 -11.79
CA THR A 77 -8.39 -21.57 -12.42
C THR A 77 -9.53 -21.98 -11.49
N SER A 78 -9.34 -21.87 -10.17
CA SER A 78 -10.33 -22.30 -9.17
C SER A 78 -11.33 -21.20 -8.80
N GLU A 79 -12.60 -21.58 -8.64
CA GLU A 79 -13.66 -20.73 -8.08
C GLU A 79 -13.85 -20.94 -6.57
N ALA A 80 -13.20 -21.97 -6.01
CA ALA A 80 -13.23 -22.29 -4.59
C ALA A 80 -11.91 -21.91 -3.93
N VAL A 81 -11.96 -21.67 -2.62
CA VAL A 81 -10.78 -21.34 -1.82
C VAL A 81 -10.42 -22.56 -1.00
N SER A 82 -9.21 -23.07 -1.23
CA SER A 82 -8.59 -24.13 -0.45
C SER A 82 -7.25 -23.61 0.11
N PRO A 83 -6.45 -24.48 0.79
CA PRO A 83 -5.09 -24.12 1.16
C PRO A 83 -4.20 -23.68 -0.03
N LEU A 84 -4.51 -24.10 -1.27
CA LEU A 84 -3.75 -23.70 -2.46
C LEU A 84 -3.98 -22.23 -2.84
N GLU A 85 -5.17 -21.69 -2.56
CA GLU A 85 -5.57 -20.30 -2.86
C GLU A 85 -5.39 -19.34 -1.66
N SER A 86 -4.76 -19.83 -0.59
CA SER A 86 -4.58 -19.10 0.66
C SER A 86 -3.11 -18.75 0.86
N PHE A 87 -2.84 -17.49 1.24
CA PHE A 87 -1.48 -16.96 1.38
C PHE A 87 -1.34 -16.11 2.65
N ASN A 88 -0.13 -16.08 3.21
CA ASN A 88 0.26 -15.05 4.17
C ASN A 88 0.85 -13.86 3.42
N VAL A 89 0.50 -12.65 3.84
CA VAL A 89 1.08 -11.41 3.31
C VAL A 89 1.89 -10.77 4.43
N ILE A 90 3.21 -10.84 4.31
CA ILE A 90 4.16 -10.47 5.36
C ILE A 90 4.87 -9.20 4.92
N ALA A 91 4.86 -8.15 5.74
CA ALA A 91 5.61 -6.93 5.45
C ALA A 91 7.12 -7.20 5.58
N THR A 92 7.92 -6.71 4.64
CA THR A 92 9.38 -6.81 4.71
C THR A 92 9.91 -5.73 5.65
N ALA A 93 10.59 -6.10 6.74
CA ALA A 93 11.00 -5.18 7.80
C ALA A 93 11.87 -4.01 7.30
N ASP A 94 12.84 -4.31 6.43
CA ASP A 94 13.87 -3.33 6.04
C ASP A 94 13.51 -2.51 4.80
N THR A 95 12.44 -2.88 4.09
CA THR A 95 12.07 -2.22 2.82
C THR A 95 10.60 -1.77 2.84
N PRO A 96 10.34 -0.52 3.26
CA PRO A 96 8.98 0.00 3.38
C PRO A 96 8.14 -0.13 2.10
N GLY A 97 6.90 -0.58 2.30
CA GLY A 97 5.94 -0.80 1.21
C GLY A 97 6.22 -2.03 0.36
N THR A 98 7.11 -2.92 0.80
CA THR A 98 7.28 -4.25 0.18
C THR A 98 6.79 -5.36 1.10
N PHE A 99 6.48 -6.50 0.48
CA PHE A 99 5.81 -7.63 1.10
C PHE A 99 6.33 -8.93 0.51
N GLN A 100 6.31 -9.98 1.33
CA GLN A 100 6.44 -11.36 0.93
C GLN A 100 5.04 -11.96 0.84
N ILE A 101 4.78 -12.74 -0.21
CA ILE A 101 3.56 -13.55 -0.33
C ILE A 101 3.98 -15.00 -0.11
N GLN A 102 3.64 -15.53 1.07
CA GLN A 102 4.00 -16.90 1.48
C GLN A 102 2.81 -17.84 1.24
N THR A 103 3.07 -19.01 0.70
CA THR A 103 2.09 -20.10 0.60
C THR A 103 1.89 -20.76 1.96
N LEU A 104 0.84 -21.57 2.13
CA LEU A 104 0.67 -22.39 3.34
C LEU A 104 1.62 -23.60 3.42
N ARG A 105 2.63 -23.67 2.55
CA ARG A 105 3.73 -24.66 2.59
C ARG A 105 5.06 -24.00 2.93
N ASP A 106 5.03 -22.82 3.52
CA ASP A 106 6.19 -22.02 3.91
C ASP A 106 7.13 -21.60 2.77
N THR A 107 6.69 -21.71 1.52
CA THR A 107 7.40 -21.18 0.34
C THR A 107 6.89 -19.80 -0.06
N PHE A 108 7.67 -19.05 -0.82
CA PHE A 108 7.36 -17.68 -1.22
C PHE A 108 7.10 -17.56 -2.73
N LEU A 109 6.21 -16.64 -3.08
CA LEU A 109 6.09 -16.15 -4.45
C LEU A 109 7.42 -15.52 -4.87
N THR A 110 7.92 -15.92 -6.03
CA THR A 110 9.21 -15.50 -6.56
C THR A 110 9.14 -15.29 -8.06
N ILE A 111 10.07 -14.50 -8.59
CA ILE A 111 10.33 -14.42 -10.02
C ILE A 111 11.63 -15.14 -10.38
N LYS A 112 11.64 -15.75 -11.56
CA LYS A 112 12.86 -16.22 -12.23
C LYS A 112 13.01 -15.45 -13.54
N PRO A 113 14.22 -14.96 -13.87
CA PRO A 113 14.46 -14.30 -15.15
C PRO A 113 13.95 -15.15 -16.32
N SER A 114 13.32 -14.50 -17.29
CA SER A 114 12.82 -15.20 -18.47
C SER A 114 13.99 -15.77 -19.28
N THR A 115 13.95 -17.07 -19.57
CA THR A 115 14.94 -17.73 -20.45
C THR A 115 14.52 -17.71 -21.92
N SER A 116 13.34 -17.17 -22.24
CA SER A 116 12.80 -17.15 -23.58
C SER A 116 13.29 -15.93 -24.38
N THR A 117 13.86 -16.18 -25.55
CA THR A 117 14.31 -15.15 -26.50
C THR A 117 13.19 -14.60 -27.38
N LYS A 118 11.95 -15.09 -27.21
CA LYS A 118 10.80 -14.61 -28.01
C LYS A 118 10.48 -13.15 -27.68
N PRO A 119 10.19 -12.31 -28.68
CA PRO A 119 9.96 -10.87 -28.48
C PRO A 119 8.79 -10.54 -27.55
N ASN A 120 7.78 -11.42 -27.47
CA ASN A 120 6.60 -11.25 -26.61
C ASN A 120 6.61 -12.18 -25.39
N ALA A 121 7.79 -12.66 -24.98
CA ALA A 121 7.89 -13.45 -23.77
C ALA A 121 7.59 -12.60 -22.53
N PRO A 122 6.95 -13.15 -21.49
CA PRO A 122 6.91 -12.50 -20.19
C PRO A 122 8.32 -12.14 -19.72
N PRO A 123 8.52 -11.00 -19.04
CA PRO A 123 9.83 -10.54 -18.56
C PRO A 123 10.43 -11.48 -17.50
N ALA A 124 9.59 -12.25 -16.82
CA ALA A 124 9.99 -13.26 -15.85
C ALA A 124 8.98 -14.41 -15.80
N GLU A 125 9.46 -15.59 -15.43
CA GLU A 125 8.62 -16.69 -14.95
C GLU A 125 8.24 -16.39 -13.50
N VAL A 126 6.96 -16.55 -13.14
CA VAL A 126 6.50 -16.36 -11.76
C VAL A 126 6.21 -17.74 -11.15
N ARG A 127 6.74 -17.97 -9.95
CA ARG A 127 6.58 -19.23 -9.21
C ARG A 127 6.28 -18.98 -7.74
N GLY A 128 5.97 -20.04 -7.01
CA GLY A 128 5.68 -20.03 -5.57
C GLY A 128 6.47 -21.07 -4.77
N ASP A 129 7.67 -21.43 -5.24
CA ASP A 129 8.55 -22.46 -4.66
C ASP A 129 9.86 -21.91 -4.08
N ALA A 130 10.00 -20.60 -3.85
CA ALA A 130 11.19 -20.08 -3.15
C ALA A 130 11.14 -20.48 -1.67
N ASP A 131 12.26 -20.94 -1.13
CA ASP A 131 12.43 -21.39 0.26
C ASP A 131 13.00 -20.30 1.19
N ALA A 132 13.53 -19.22 0.60
CA ALA A 132 14.11 -18.10 1.33
C ALA A 132 13.59 -16.75 0.82
N ILE A 133 13.57 -15.77 1.72
CA ILE A 133 13.33 -14.37 1.38
C ILE A 133 14.57 -13.84 0.65
N THR A 134 14.37 -13.36 -0.57
CA THR A 134 15.40 -12.77 -1.42
C THR A 134 14.88 -11.51 -2.10
N PHE A 135 15.71 -10.86 -2.90
CA PHE A 135 15.25 -9.77 -3.76
C PHE A 135 14.08 -10.21 -4.67
N ASN A 136 14.16 -11.41 -5.26
CA ASN A 136 13.16 -11.93 -6.19
C ASN A 136 11.81 -12.28 -5.56
N THR A 137 11.75 -12.43 -4.23
CA THR A 137 10.51 -12.65 -3.48
C THR A 137 9.93 -11.36 -2.89
N THR A 138 10.67 -10.26 -2.96
CA THR A 138 10.30 -8.99 -2.35
C THR A 138 9.43 -8.17 -3.30
N LEU A 139 8.12 -8.23 -3.10
CA LEU A 139 7.11 -7.65 -3.98
C LEU A 139 6.58 -6.33 -3.44
N ARG A 140 5.96 -5.50 -4.29
CA ARG A 140 5.24 -4.30 -3.84
C ARG A 140 3.75 -4.43 -4.10
N ILE A 141 2.92 -4.21 -3.08
CA ILE A 141 1.45 -4.27 -3.22
C ILE A 141 0.92 -2.84 -3.35
N ARG A 142 0.24 -2.57 -4.47
CA ARG A 142 -0.42 -1.29 -4.77
C ARG A 142 -1.93 -1.46 -4.68
N MET A 143 -2.57 -0.53 -3.97
CA MET A 143 -4.01 -0.48 -3.74
C MET A 143 -4.59 0.83 -4.29
N GLN A 144 -5.73 0.77 -4.97
CA GLN A 144 -6.40 1.96 -5.48
C GLN A 144 -6.79 2.88 -4.31
N ALA A 145 -6.63 4.19 -4.50
CA ALA A 145 -6.82 5.19 -3.44
C ALA A 145 -8.17 5.06 -2.72
N ARG A 146 -9.26 4.81 -3.46
CA ARG A 146 -10.62 4.64 -2.90
C ARG A 146 -10.77 3.43 -1.96
N PHE A 147 -9.90 2.43 -2.09
CA PHE A 147 -9.94 1.21 -1.28
C PHE A 147 -8.89 1.18 -0.17
N LYS A 148 -7.98 2.17 -0.14
CA LYS A 148 -7.06 2.30 0.99
C LYS A 148 -7.88 2.48 2.25
N PRO A 149 -7.64 1.68 3.30
CA PRO A 149 -8.27 1.91 4.58
C PRO A 149 -8.03 3.36 4.96
N ARG A 150 -9.10 4.13 5.11
CA ARG A 150 -9.03 5.40 5.81
C ARG A 150 -8.67 5.02 7.23
N ILE A 151 -7.38 5.09 7.56
CA ILE A 151 -6.91 4.92 8.93
C ILE A 151 -7.75 5.90 9.73
N ARG A 152 -8.72 5.38 10.48
CA ARG A 152 -9.39 6.16 11.51
C ARG A 152 -8.27 6.41 12.50
N THR A 153 -7.63 7.57 12.39
CA THR A 153 -6.68 8.11 13.36
C THR A 153 -7.21 7.72 14.73
N SER A 154 -6.45 6.89 15.45
CA SER A 154 -6.96 6.26 16.65
C SER A 154 -7.46 7.35 17.60
N LYS A 155 -8.42 7.02 18.47
CA LYS A 155 -8.94 7.98 19.45
C LYS A 155 -7.79 8.65 20.24
N GLU A 156 -6.71 7.91 20.45
CA GLU A 156 -5.45 8.36 21.05
C GLU A 156 -4.69 9.40 20.21
N GLU A 157 -4.58 9.26 18.89
CA GLU A 157 -3.98 10.30 18.04
C GLU A 157 -4.89 11.55 17.93
N ARG A 158 -6.21 11.36 17.94
CA ARG A 158 -7.19 12.46 18.05
C ARG A 158 -7.12 13.16 19.42
N GLU A 159 -6.74 12.46 20.47
CA GLU A 159 -6.55 13.04 21.80
C GLU A 159 -5.19 13.75 21.91
N LYS A 160 -4.12 13.17 21.34
CA LYS A 160 -2.79 13.81 21.24
C LYS A 160 -2.81 15.08 20.39
N SER A 161 -3.74 15.22 19.45
CA SER A 161 -3.91 16.43 18.64
C SER A 161 -4.75 17.52 19.32
N LYS A 162 -5.42 17.25 20.45
CA LYS A 162 -6.14 18.27 21.21
C LYS A 162 -5.15 19.13 21.98
N ILE A 163 -5.00 20.38 21.54
CA ILE A 163 -4.33 21.41 22.31
C ILE A 163 -5.35 22.12 23.22
N SER A 164 -4.99 22.28 24.49
CA SER A 164 -5.78 23.00 25.48
C SER A 164 -5.73 24.52 25.23
N ARG A 165 -6.70 25.27 25.78
CA ARG A 165 -6.69 26.75 25.71
C ARG A 165 -5.44 27.31 26.37
N ARG A 166 -5.02 26.73 27.50
CA ARG A 166 -3.84 27.16 28.25
C ARG A 166 -2.57 27.04 27.42
N GLU A 167 -2.36 25.93 26.72
CA GLU A 167 -1.21 25.75 25.83
C GLU A 167 -1.23 26.73 24.65
N LEU A 168 -2.41 27.07 24.13
CA LEU A 168 -2.54 28.09 23.07
C LEU A 168 -2.17 29.49 23.57
N GLU A 169 -2.63 29.85 24.77
CA GLU A 169 -2.33 31.14 25.40
C GLU A 169 -0.85 31.27 25.78
N GLU A 170 -0.24 30.18 26.27
CA GLU A 170 1.19 30.11 26.54
C GLU A 170 2.00 30.25 25.25
N ALA A 171 1.62 29.53 24.20
CA ALA A 171 2.27 29.64 22.89
C ALA A 171 2.11 31.04 22.30
N ALA A 172 0.98 31.71 22.49
CA ALA A 172 0.72 33.08 22.04
C ALA A 172 1.41 34.13 22.93
N GLY A 173 1.71 33.81 24.19
CA GLY A 173 2.27 34.73 25.19
C GLY A 173 1.25 35.72 25.78
N ARG A 174 -0.06 35.47 25.58
CA ARG A 174 -1.15 36.28 26.12
C ARG A 174 -2.45 35.48 26.22
N ARG A 175 -3.45 36.03 26.92
CA ARG A 175 -4.82 35.51 26.86
C ARG A 175 -5.39 35.68 25.45
N LEU A 176 -6.09 34.65 24.99
CA LEU A 176 -6.74 34.59 23.69
C LEU A 176 -8.25 34.68 23.88
N ASP A 177 -8.96 35.28 22.94
CA ASP A 177 -10.41 35.22 22.91
C ASP A 177 -10.92 33.86 22.36
N GLU A 178 -12.23 33.63 22.37
CA GLU A 178 -12.79 32.37 21.91
C GLU A 178 -12.61 32.12 20.41
N ASP A 179 -12.59 33.17 19.60
CA ASP A 179 -12.48 33.07 18.15
C ASP A 179 -11.03 32.77 17.74
N GLU A 180 -10.05 33.39 18.39
CA GLU A 180 -8.62 33.09 18.28
C GLU A 180 -8.32 31.65 18.69
N VAL A 181 -8.91 31.18 19.80
CA VAL A 181 -8.78 29.78 20.24
C VAL A 181 -9.38 28.82 19.21
N ARG A 182 -10.57 29.13 18.67
CA ARG A 182 -11.23 28.30 17.65
C ARG A 182 -10.41 28.26 16.36
N MET A 183 -9.85 29.41 15.96
CA MET A 183 -9.01 29.55 14.78
C MET A 183 -7.71 28.77 14.93
N LEU A 184 -6.98 28.90 16.04
CA LEU A 184 -5.74 28.14 16.26
C LEU A 184 -5.98 26.62 16.36
N LYS A 185 -7.09 26.19 16.97
CA LYS A 185 -7.48 24.76 16.98
C LYS A 185 -7.83 24.24 15.59
N ARG A 186 -8.37 25.09 14.71
CA ARG A 186 -8.60 24.75 13.31
C ARG A 186 -7.27 24.68 12.56
N ALA A 187 -6.39 25.66 12.78
CA ALA A 187 -5.09 25.73 12.14
C ALA A 187 -4.18 24.53 12.47
N LYS A 188 -4.24 24.04 13.71
CA LYS A 188 -3.55 22.80 14.11
C LYS A 188 -4.06 21.55 13.38
N ARG A 189 -5.34 21.53 12.97
CA ARG A 189 -5.92 20.43 12.20
C ARG A 189 -5.59 20.54 10.70
N GLU A 190 -5.44 21.76 10.21
CA GLU A 190 -5.18 22.07 8.79
C GLU A 190 -3.67 22.15 8.47
N GLY A 191 -2.80 22.23 9.49
CA GLY A 191 -1.33 22.20 9.36
C GLY A 191 -0.65 23.57 9.34
N ASP A 192 -1.40 24.67 9.41
CA ASP A 192 -0.93 26.07 9.34
C ASP A 192 -0.79 26.74 10.73
N PHE A 193 -0.72 25.95 11.82
CA PHE A 193 -0.71 26.44 13.20
C PHE A 193 0.34 27.52 13.49
N HIS A 194 1.58 27.32 13.04
CA HIS A 194 2.68 28.23 13.35
C HIS A 194 2.53 29.58 12.64
N GLU A 195 2.01 29.58 11.42
CA GLU A 195 1.77 30.81 10.63
C GLU A 195 0.71 31.67 11.32
N ARG A 196 -0.43 31.07 11.66
CA ARG A 196 -1.51 31.77 12.37
C ARG A 196 -1.11 32.26 13.75
N LEU A 197 -0.29 31.48 14.47
CA LEU A 197 0.23 31.89 15.77
C LEU A 197 1.14 33.13 15.64
N LEU A 198 1.96 33.20 14.58
CA LEU A 198 2.79 34.37 14.30
C LEU A 198 1.93 35.60 13.97
N GLU A 199 0.88 35.45 13.15
CA GLU A 199 -0.05 36.54 12.84
C GLU A 199 -0.70 37.15 14.10
N ILE A 200 -1.14 36.30 15.03
CA ILE A 200 -1.72 36.74 16.31
C ILE A 200 -0.67 37.51 17.13
N LYS A 201 0.57 37.00 17.20
CA LYS A 201 1.66 37.67 17.92
C LYS A 201 2.02 39.02 17.31
N VAL A 202 2.01 39.14 15.98
CA VAL A 202 2.28 40.39 15.27
C VAL A 202 1.16 41.40 15.51
N LYS A 203 -0.11 41.01 15.33
CA LYS A 203 -1.26 41.89 15.61
C LYS A 203 -1.25 42.44 17.03
N SER A 204 -0.91 41.60 18.01
CA SER A 204 -0.82 42.00 19.42
C SER A 204 0.27 43.05 19.71
N LYS A 205 1.29 43.19 18.86
CA LYS A 205 2.35 44.21 19.03
C LYS A 205 1.96 45.58 18.46
N HIS A 206 1.04 45.61 17.49
CA HIS A 206 0.62 46.86 16.85
C HIS A 206 -0.45 47.63 17.64
N ASP A 207 -1.10 46.99 18.61
CA ASP A 207 -2.25 47.55 19.34
C ASP A 207 -1.85 48.35 20.61
N LYS A 208 -0.60 48.83 20.69
CA LYS A 208 -0.07 49.59 21.85
C LYS A 208 0.04 51.11 21.63
N PHE A 209 -0.44 51.63 20.50
CA PHE A 209 -0.43 53.07 20.20
C PHE A 209 -1.77 53.56 19.61
N GLY A 210 -2.87 53.27 20.31
CA GLY A 210 -4.19 53.86 20.10
C GLY A 210 -4.73 54.43 21.40
#